data_AF-A0A8C6GIL1-F1
#
_entry.id   AF-A0A8C6GIL1-F1
#
_cell.length_a   1.000
_cell.length_b   1.000
_cell.length_c   1.000
_cell.angle_alpha   90.00
_cell.angle_beta   90.00
_cell.angle_gamma   90.00
#
_symmetry.space_group_name_H-M   'P 1'
#
loop_
_entity.id
_entity.type
_entity.pdbx_description
1 polymer ?
#
loop_
_entity_poly.entity_id
_entity_poly.type
_entity_poly.pdbx_seq_one_letter_code
_entity_poly.pdbx_strand_id
1 'polypeptide(L)'
;MPWAAGRRWAWITLILTIIAVLIQAAWLWLGTQNFVFSREEIAQLARQYAGLDHELAFSRLIVELRRLHPGHVLPDEELQWVFVNAGGWMGAMCILHASLSEYVLLFGTALGSHGHSGETVVHGPGEATALEWGPNTWMVEYGRGVIPSTLFFALADTFFSTQDYLTLFYTLRAYARGLRLELTTYLFGQDS
;
A
#
# COMPACT_ATOMS: atom_id res chain seq x y z
N MET A 1 -56.73 -9.95 11.83
CA MET A 1 -55.57 -10.84 12.06
C MET A 1 -54.35 -9.96 12.36
N PRO A 2 -53.76 -10.01 13.57
CA PRO A 2 -52.68 -9.10 13.96
C PRO A 2 -51.29 -9.46 13.38
N TRP A 3 -51.16 -10.60 12.69
CA TRP A 3 -49.87 -11.16 12.25
C TRP A 3 -49.54 -10.92 10.76
N ALA A 4 -50.34 -10.14 10.04
CA ALA A 4 -50.17 -9.92 8.61
C ALA A 4 -49.18 -8.78 8.31
N ALA A 5 -47.87 -9.06 8.36
CA ALA A 5 -46.86 -8.13 7.87
C ALA A 5 -47.00 -7.93 6.34
N GLY A 6 -47.27 -6.70 5.89
CA GLY A 6 -47.44 -6.41 4.48
C GLY A 6 -46.17 -6.67 3.67
N ARG A 7 -46.28 -7.23 2.45
CA ARG A 7 -45.13 -7.66 1.62
C ARG A 7 -44.03 -6.60 1.47
N ARG A 8 -44.38 -5.30 1.40
CA ARG A 8 -43.42 -4.19 1.36
C ARG A 8 -42.57 -4.07 2.64
N TRP A 9 -43.18 -4.22 3.81
CA TRP A 9 -42.48 -4.19 5.09
C TRP A 9 -41.53 -5.38 5.25
N ALA A 10 -41.93 -6.57 4.80
CA ALA A 10 -41.05 -7.75 4.79
C ALA A 10 -39.80 -7.56 3.90
N TRP A 11 -39.94 -6.91 2.75
CA TRP A 11 -38.78 -6.56 1.90
C TRP A 11 -37.88 -5.50 2.54
N ILE A 12 -38.45 -4.47 3.17
CA ILE A 12 -37.67 -3.42 3.86
C ILE A 12 -36.89 -4.02 5.03
N THR A 13 -37.53 -4.85 5.87
CA THR A 13 -36.83 -5.49 6.99
C THR A 13 -35.75 -6.45 6.52
N LEU A 14 -35.99 -7.23 5.46
CA LEU A 14 -34.97 -8.10 4.86
C LEU A 14 -33.75 -7.30 4.37
N ILE A 15 -33.97 -6.21 3.64
CA ILE A 15 -32.88 -5.34 3.15
C ILE A 15 -32.09 -4.74 4.32
N LEU A 16 -32.77 -4.21 5.34
CA LEU A 16 -32.11 -3.66 6.53
C LEU A 16 -31.32 -4.73 7.30
N THR A 17 -31.84 -5.95 7.44
CA THR A 17 -31.11 -7.07 8.05
C THR A 17 -29.88 -7.46 7.24
N ILE A 18 -29.99 -7.54 5.91
CA ILE A 18 -28.84 -7.81 5.03
C ILE A 18 -27.78 -6.71 5.18
N ILE A 19 -28.17 -5.44 5.16
CA ILE A 19 -27.23 -4.31 5.36
C ILE A 19 -26.55 -4.40 6.73
N ALA A 20 -27.30 -4.67 7.81
CA ALA A 20 -26.73 -4.80 9.15
C ALA A 20 -25.74 -5.98 9.25
N VAL A 21 -26.07 -7.14 8.66
CA VAL A 21 -25.18 -8.31 8.61
C VAL A 21 -23.93 -8.02 7.76
N LEU A 22 -24.05 -7.32 6.62
CA LEU A 22 -22.90 -6.95 5.80
C LEU A 22 -21.98 -5.95 6.52
N ILE A 23 -22.54 -4.96 7.23
CA ILE A 23 -21.75 -4.02 8.05
C ILE A 23 -21.04 -4.78 9.17
N GLN A 24 -21.72 -5.69 9.86
CA GLN A 24 -21.12 -6.46 10.95
C GLN A 24 -20.04 -7.43 10.43
N ALA A 25 -20.27 -8.07 9.28
CA ALA A 25 -19.28 -8.94 8.63
C ALA A 25 -18.05 -8.15 8.18
N ALA A 26 -18.23 -6.97 7.60
CA ALA A 26 -17.13 -6.07 7.24
C ALA A 26 -16.34 -5.61 8.47
N TRP A 27 -17.02 -5.28 9.58
CA TRP A 27 -16.37 -4.89 10.83
C TRP A 27 -15.59 -6.04 11.48
N LEU A 28 -16.14 -7.25 11.47
CA LEU A 28 -15.43 -8.46 11.92
C LEU A 28 -14.24 -8.77 11.02
N TRP A 29 -14.39 -8.69 9.70
CA TRP A 29 -13.30 -8.89 8.73
C TRP A 29 -12.16 -7.87 8.93
N LEU A 30 -12.47 -6.60 9.23
CA LEU A 30 -11.49 -5.59 9.63
C LEU A 30 -10.81 -5.93 10.97
N GLY A 31 -11.52 -6.55 11.91
CA GLY A 31 -10.99 -7.01 13.19
C GLY A 31 -10.12 -8.28 13.10
N THR A 32 -10.28 -9.09 12.05
CA THR A 32 -9.52 -10.33 11.81
C THR A 32 -8.56 -10.23 10.63
N GLN A 33 -8.05 -9.03 10.31
CA GLN A 33 -7.03 -8.86 9.29
C GLN A 33 -5.73 -9.55 9.73
N ASN A 34 -5.37 -10.62 9.04
CA ASN A 34 -4.02 -11.16 9.07
C ASN A 34 -3.15 -10.32 8.14
N PHE A 35 -2.18 -9.62 8.69
CA PHE A 35 -1.20 -8.86 7.92
C PHE A 35 -0.05 -9.78 7.49
N VAL A 36 0.41 -9.64 6.23
CA VAL A 36 1.51 -10.44 5.67
C VAL A 36 2.83 -10.10 6.36
N PHE A 37 3.15 -8.81 6.45
CA PHE A 37 4.40 -8.33 7.02
C PHE A 37 4.19 -7.81 8.45
N SER A 38 5.24 -7.81 9.28
CA SER A 38 5.22 -7.04 10.53
C SER A 38 5.94 -5.69 10.38
N ARG A 39 5.50 -4.65 11.13
CA ARG A 39 6.10 -3.30 11.05
C ARG A 39 7.56 -3.32 11.49
N GLU A 40 7.80 -4.09 12.54
CA GLU A 40 9.09 -4.28 13.20
C GLU A 40 10.06 -5.00 12.27
N GLU A 41 9.61 -6.01 11.53
CA GLU A 41 10.39 -6.75 10.53
C GLU A 41 10.84 -5.87 9.37
N ILE A 42 9.92 -5.13 8.71
CA ILE A 42 10.31 -4.23 7.61
C ILE A 42 11.31 -3.18 8.10
N ALA A 43 11.09 -2.60 9.29
CA ALA A 43 12.01 -1.65 9.89
C ALA A 43 13.38 -2.25 10.24
N GLN A 44 13.42 -3.49 10.76
CA GLN A 44 14.66 -4.20 11.07
C GLN A 44 15.43 -4.58 9.81
N LEU A 45 14.74 -5.09 8.79
CA LEU A 45 15.32 -5.47 7.50
C LEU A 45 15.91 -4.25 6.77
N ALA A 46 15.19 -3.12 6.76
CA ALA A 46 15.70 -1.86 6.22
C ALA A 46 16.94 -1.37 6.99
N ARG A 47 16.92 -1.38 8.32
CA ARG A 47 18.07 -0.99 9.17
C ARG A 47 19.30 -1.89 8.95
N GLN A 48 19.10 -3.18 8.71
CA GLN A 48 20.19 -4.13 8.45
C GLN A 48 20.98 -3.78 7.18
N TYR A 49 20.34 -3.22 6.17
CA TYR A 49 20.98 -2.86 4.89
C TYR A 49 21.29 -1.37 4.72
N ALA A 50 20.86 -0.51 5.64
CA ALA A 50 21.03 0.96 5.57
C ALA A 50 22.48 1.46 5.50
N GLY A 51 23.47 0.62 5.85
CA GLY A 51 24.90 0.94 5.71
C GLY A 51 25.52 0.61 4.34
N LEU A 52 24.73 0.10 3.39
CA LEU A 52 25.17 -0.18 2.02
C LEU A 52 24.78 0.97 1.08
N ASP A 53 25.34 0.98 -0.12
CA ASP A 53 24.75 1.78 -1.20
C ASP A 53 23.29 1.37 -1.45
N HIS A 54 22.43 2.34 -1.77
CA HIS A 54 21.00 2.18 -1.93
C HIS A 54 20.59 1.11 -2.96
N GLU A 55 21.28 0.97 -4.10
CA GLU A 55 20.95 -0.07 -5.09
C GLU A 55 21.26 -1.48 -4.54
N LEU A 56 22.38 -1.62 -3.83
CA LEU A 56 22.78 -2.87 -3.18
C LEU A 56 21.91 -3.19 -1.95
N ALA A 57 21.49 -2.17 -1.21
CA ALA A 57 20.58 -2.31 -0.07
C ALA A 57 19.20 -2.80 -0.55
N PHE A 58 18.64 -2.15 -1.57
CA PHE A 58 17.34 -2.50 -2.13
C PHE A 58 17.32 -3.88 -2.77
N SER A 59 18.33 -4.23 -3.58
CA SER A 59 18.41 -5.57 -4.19
C SER A 59 18.50 -6.69 -3.13
N ARG A 60 19.30 -6.52 -2.08
CA ARG A 60 19.37 -7.48 -0.96
C ARG A 60 18.07 -7.56 -0.16
N LEU A 61 17.43 -6.41 0.08
CA LEU A 61 16.15 -6.35 0.79
C LEU A 61 15.03 -7.05 0.00
N ILE A 62 14.94 -6.85 -1.31
CA ILE A 62 13.96 -7.54 -2.18
C ILE A 62 14.19 -9.06 -2.13
N VAL A 63 15.44 -9.52 -2.20
CA VAL A 63 15.76 -10.95 -2.14
C VAL A 63 15.36 -11.57 -0.80
N GLU A 64 15.70 -10.94 0.32
CA GLU A 64 15.35 -11.49 1.64
C GLU A 64 13.84 -11.36 1.92
N LEU A 65 13.17 -10.30 1.45
CA LEU A 65 11.72 -10.14 1.57
C LEU A 65 10.95 -11.21 0.76
N ARG A 66 11.40 -11.53 -0.46
CA ARG A 66 10.88 -12.66 -1.26
C ARG A 66 11.10 -14.02 -0.60
N ARG A 67 12.22 -14.18 0.13
CA ARG A 67 12.54 -15.40 0.86
C ARG A 67 11.67 -15.58 2.11
N LEU A 68 11.41 -14.50 2.85
CA LEU A 68 10.58 -14.50 4.04
C LEU A 68 9.08 -14.61 3.70
N HIS A 69 8.65 -13.95 2.62
CA HIS A 69 7.25 -13.89 2.16
C HIS A 69 7.11 -14.31 0.68
N PRO A 70 7.30 -15.60 0.34
CA PRO A 70 7.19 -16.07 -1.04
C PRO A 70 5.79 -15.81 -1.61
N GLY A 71 5.71 -15.37 -2.87
CA GLY A 71 4.45 -15.06 -3.54
C GLY A 71 3.78 -13.74 -3.13
N HIS A 72 4.36 -12.97 -2.20
CA HIS A 72 3.80 -11.67 -1.76
C HIS A 72 4.62 -10.44 -2.22
N VAL A 73 5.70 -10.65 -2.97
CA VAL A 73 6.53 -9.60 -3.54
C VAL A 73 6.57 -9.74 -5.05
N LEU A 74 6.34 -8.63 -5.77
CA LEU A 74 6.33 -8.58 -7.24
C LEU A 74 7.65 -9.11 -7.83
N PRO A 75 7.58 -9.85 -8.97
CA PRO A 75 8.76 -10.37 -9.66
C PRO A 75 9.50 -9.25 -10.43
N ASP A 76 10.75 -9.50 -10.81
CA ASP A 76 11.65 -8.45 -11.33
C ASP A 76 11.17 -7.84 -12.66
N GLU A 77 10.40 -8.58 -13.46
CA GLU A 77 9.79 -8.11 -14.71
C GLU A 77 8.63 -7.11 -14.48
N GLU A 78 8.12 -7.05 -13.24
CA GLU A 78 7.00 -6.21 -12.85
C GLU A 78 7.40 -5.04 -11.94
N LEU A 79 8.57 -5.10 -11.31
CA LEU A 79 9.19 -3.99 -10.59
C LEU A 79 9.49 -2.83 -11.55
N GLN A 80 9.07 -1.63 -11.15
CA GLN A 80 9.23 -0.41 -11.94
C GLN A 80 9.35 0.80 -11.02
N TRP A 81 10.35 1.64 -11.26
CA TRP A 81 10.39 2.99 -10.68
C TRP A 81 9.41 3.91 -11.41
N VAL A 82 8.53 4.55 -10.65
CA VAL A 82 7.49 5.48 -11.12
C VAL A 82 7.59 6.77 -10.30
N PHE A 83 7.45 7.93 -10.94
CA PHE A 83 7.45 9.20 -10.22
C PHE A 83 6.19 9.34 -9.35
N VAL A 84 6.34 10.02 -8.22
CA VAL A 84 5.24 10.40 -7.32
C VAL A 84 5.25 11.91 -7.17
N ASN A 85 4.09 12.53 -7.39
CA ASN A 85 3.86 13.95 -7.14
C ASN A 85 2.62 14.07 -6.27
N ALA A 86 2.79 14.48 -5.02
CA ALA A 86 1.72 14.66 -4.04
C ALA A 86 2.14 15.65 -2.96
N GLY A 87 1.18 16.39 -2.38
CA GLY A 87 1.44 17.31 -1.27
C GLY A 87 2.48 18.40 -1.56
N GLY A 88 2.73 18.73 -2.84
CA GLY A 88 3.77 19.67 -3.28
C GLY A 88 5.21 19.11 -3.34
N TRP A 89 5.43 17.84 -3.01
CA TRP A 89 6.73 17.18 -3.10
C TRP A 89 6.81 16.20 -4.27
N MET A 90 8.05 15.85 -4.66
CA MET A 90 8.34 14.95 -5.77
C MET A 90 9.42 13.92 -5.40
N GLY A 91 9.13 12.65 -5.68
CA GLY A 91 10.08 11.55 -5.54
C GLY A 91 9.82 10.46 -6.58
N ALA A 92 10.48 9.31 -6.41
CA ALA A 92 10.20 8.10 -7.16
C ALA A 92 9.90 6.95 -6.20
N MET A 93 8.99 6.06 -6.59
CA MET A 93 8.67 4.84 -5.86
C MET A 93 8.81 3.59 -6.72
N CYS A 94 9.12 2.47 -6.09
CA CYS A 94 9.03 1.13 -6.67
C CYS A 94 8.18 0.25 -5.75
N ILE A 95 6.98 -0.13 -6.20
CA ILE A 95 6.07 -0.96 -5.41
C ILE A 95 6.61 -2.39 -5.38
N LEU A 96 6.80 -2.94 -4.17
CA LEU A 96 7.22 -4.33 -3.95
C LEU A 96 6.01 -5.24 -3.65
N HIS A 97 5.11 -4.77 -2.80
CA HIS A 97 3.86 -5.45 -2.43
C HIS A 97 2.72 -4.42 -2.41
N ALA A 98 1.52 -4.83 -2.85
CA ALA A 98 0.31 -4.02 -2.68
C ALA A 98 -0.94 -4.90 -2.61
N SER A 99 -1.68 -4.77 -1.51
CA SER A 99 -2.99 -5.35 -1.27
C SER A 99 -4.03 -4.24 -1.01
N LEU A 100 -5.25 -4.61 -0.62
CA LEU A 100 -6.27 -3.63 -0.20
C LEU A 100 -5.99 -3.02 1.18
N SER A 101 -5.19 -3.69 2.02
CA SER A 101 -4.93 -3.36 3.42
C SER A 101 -3.46 -3.03 3.75
N GLU A 102 -2.53 -3.40 2.87
CA GLU A 102 -1.08 -3.26 3.03
C GLU A 102 -0.39 -2.81 1.75
N TYR A 103 0.74 -2.11 1.87
CA TYR A 103 1.73 -1.99 0.79
C TYR A 103 3.14 -1.94 1.36
N VAL A 104 4.10 -2.47 0.59
CA VAL A 104 5.54 -2.25 0.81
C VAL A 104 6.10 -1.63 -0.48
N LEU A 105 6.81 -0.53 -0.36
CA LEU A 105 7.47 0.12 -1.50
C LEU A 105 8.85 0.65 -1.13
N LEU A 106 9.70 0.80 -2.13
CA LEU A 106 10.93 1.57 -2.05
C LEU A 106 10.60 3.01 -2.45
N PHE A 107 11.10 4.01 -1.74
CA PHE A 107 10.90 5.42 -2.04
C PHE A 107 12.22 6.19 -1.97
N GLY A 108 12.35 7.25 -2.76
CA GLY A 108 13.41 8.23 -2.55
C GLY A 108 13.42 9.37 -3.55
N THR A 109 14.40 10.27 -3.36
CA THR A 109 14.62 11.42 -4.24
C THR A 109 16.11 11.74 -4.38
N ALA A 110 16.59 11.78 -5.62
CA ALA A 110 17.98 12.11 -5.94
C ALA A 110 18.29 13.60 -5.79
N LEU A 111 17.32 14.47 -6.12
CA LEU A 111 17.51 15.93 -6.17
C LEU A 111 17.25 16.62 -4.82
N GLY A 112 16.70 15.88 -3.86
CA GLY A 112 16.15 16.44 -2.63
C GLY A 112 14.75 17.01 -2.88
N SER A 113 13.83 16.70 -1.98
CA SER A 113 12.52 17.34 -1.91
C SER A 113 12.42 17.82 -0.46
N HIS A 114 13.20 18.88 -0.18
CA HIS A 114 13.49 19.55 1.11
C HIS A 114 13.77 18.59 2.30
N GLY A 115 14.96 18.45 2.91
CA GLY A 115 14.99 17.83 4.27
C GLY A 115 15.77 16.73 5.02
N HIS A 116 15.05 15.96 5.85
CA HIS A 116 15.56 15.05 6.89
C HIS A 116 15.63 13.56 6.49
N SER A 117 16.69 12.89 6.94
CA SER A 117 16.93 11.47 6.70
C SER A 117 17.46 10.77 7.97
N GLY A 118 17.42 9.44 8.00
CA GLY A 118 18.22 8.63 8.93
C GLY A 118 17.46 7.90 10.05
N GLU A 119 16.19 8.23 10.33
CA GLU A 119 15.41 7.57 11.39
C GLU A 119 14.18 6.82 10.85
N THR A 120 13.70 5.82 11.58
CA THR A 120 12.42 5.15 11.30
C THR A 120 11.28 6.07 11.74
N VAL A 121 10.74 6.83 10.79
CA VAL A 121 9.56 7.67 11.02
C VAL A 121 8.31 6.80 11.02
N VAL A 122 7.45 6.97 12.02
CA VAL A 122 6.13 6.34 12.11
C VAL A 122 5.08 7.44 12.02
N HIS A 123 4.18 7.35 11.04
CA HIS A 123 3.09 8.30 10.85
C HIS A 123 1.75 7.64 11.22
N GLY A 124 1.04 8.21 12.19
CA GLY A 124 -0.23 7.70 12.69
C GLY A 124 -1.41 7.94 11.74
N PRO A 125 -2.52 7.20 11.89
CA PRO A 125 -3.73 7.43 11.13
C PRO A 125 -4.37 8.77 11.55
N GLY A 126 -4.53 9.68 10.59
CA GLY A 126 -5.13 11.01 10.82
C GLY A 126 -4.15 12.07 11.36
N GLU A 127 -2.87 11.74 11.52
CA GLU A 127 -1.82 12.74 11.74
C GLU A 127 -1.54 13.52 10.44
N ALA A 128 -0.87 14.67 10.56
CA ALA A 128 -0.42 15.45 9.43
C ALA A 128 0.89 16.15 9.80
N THR A 129 1.95 15.84 9.07
CA THR A 129 3.29 16.41 9.29
C THR A 129 3.80 17.07 8.01
N ALA A 130 4.45 18.23 8.14
CA ALA A 130 5.33 18.72 7.08
C ALA A 130 6.52 17.74 7.00
N LEU A 131 6.54 16.91 5.96
CA LEU A 131 7.64 16.00 5.70
C LEU A 131 8.77 16.71 4.99
N GLU A 132 9.97 16.20 5.19
CA GLU A 132 11.19 16.72 4.60
C GLU A 132 12.12 15.53 4.21
N TRP A 133 12.56 15.39 2.94
CA TRP A 133 13.64 14.51 2.46
C TRP A 133 14.83 15.25 1.81
N GLY A 134 16.04 15.01 2.31
CA GLY A 134 17.27 15.63 1.80
C GLY A 134 17.75 15.08 0.45
N PRO A 135 18.77 15.68 -0.20
CA PRO A 135 19.36 15.16 -1.43
C PRO A 135 19.86 13.72 -1.27
N ASN A 136 19.59 12.88 -2.27
CA ASN A 136 19.91 11.44 -2.27
C ASN A 136 19.36 10.66 -1.06
N THR A 137 18.15 10.98 -0.60
CA THR A 137 17.46 10.23 0.47
C THR A 137 16.65 9.08 -0.12
N TRP A 138 16.85 7.88 0.44
CA TRP A 138 16.22 6.63 0.01
C TRP A 138 15.73 5.84 1.24
N MET A 139 14.59 5.16 1.12
CA MET A 139 13.96 4.42 2.21
C MET A 139 13.07 3.26 1.72
N VAL A 140 12.66 2.42 2.66
CA VAL A 140 11.54 1.47 2.49
C VAL A 140 10.36 2.00 3.28
N GLU A 141 9.20 2.05 2.64
CA GLU A 141 7.94 2.46 3.24
C GLU A 141 7.01 1.25 3.38
N TYR A 142 6.32 1.17 4.52
CA TYR A 142 5.32 0.15 4.79
C TYR A 142 4.06 0.80 5.37
N GLY A 143 2.94 0.65 4.67
CA GLY A 143 1.65 1.20 5.07
C GLY A 143 0.65 0.11 5.43
N ARG A 144 -0.19 0.38 6.44
CA ARG A 144 -1.40 -0.39 6.77
C ARG A 144 -2.60 0.53 6.85
N GLY A 145 -3.72 0.15 6.23
CA GLY A 145 -4.96 0.93 6.28
C GLY A 145 -5.81 0.72 5.03
N VAL A 146 -6.63 1.71 4.65
CA VAL A 146 -7.40 1.66 3.40
C VAL A 146 -6.52 2.15 2.25
N ILE A 147 -5.70 1.28 1.67
CA ILE A 147 -4.69 1.65 0.66
C ILE A 147 -5.28 2.35 -0.57
N PRO A 148 -6.48 2.01 -1.08
CA PRO A 148 -7.13 2.79 -2.13
C PRO A 148 -7.34 4.28 -1.82
N SER A 149 -7.46 4.66 -0.54
CA SER A 149 -7.59 6.07 -0.14
C SER A 149 -6.25 6.82 -0.06
N THR A 150 -5.15 6.15 0.31
CA THR A 150 -3.81 6.78 0.29
C THR A 150 -3.35 6.99 -1.15
N LEU A 151 -3.70 6.07 -2.04
CA LEU A 151 -3.46 6.19 -3.48
C LEU A 151 -4.12 7.43 -4.11
N PHE A 152 -5.29 7.86 -3.63
CA PHE A 152 -5.93 9.09 -4.10
C PHE A 152 -5.10 10.34 -3.73
N PHE A 153 -4.51 10.39 -2.54
CA PHE A 153 -3.58 11.45 -2.15
C PHE A 153 -2.28 11.40 -2.97
N ALA A 154 -1.69 10.21 -3.14
CA ALA A 154 -0.46 10.00 -3.89
C ALA A 154 -0.54 10.37 -5.39
N LEU A 155 -1.76 10.52 -5.92
CA LEU A 155 -2.05 10.90 -7.31
C LEU A 155 -2.61 12.33 -7.44
N ALA A 156 -2.77 13.07 -6.35
CA ALA A 156 -3.43 14.37 -6.36
C ALA A 156 -2.69 15.39 -7.24
N ASP A 157 -1.38 15.59 -7.04
CA ASP A 157 -0.61 16.52 -7.88
C ASP A 157 -0.24 15.90 -9.24
N THR A 158 -0.23 14.58 -9.36
CA THR A 158 -0.20 13.91 -10.67
C THR A 158 -1.39 14.33 -11.54
N PHE A 159 -2.59 14.41 -10.96
CA PHE A 159 -3.81 14.76 -11.68
C PHE A 159 -4.03 16.29 -11.82
N PHE A 160 -3.90 17.04 -10.72
CA PHE A 160 -4.28 18.46 -10.66
C PHE A 160 -3.13 19.45 -10.93
N SER A 161 -1.87 19.03 -10.87
CA SER A 161 -0.71 19.89 -11.07
C SER A 161 0.08 19.50 -12.33
N THR A 162 0.74 18.34 -12.33
CA THR A 162 1.65 17.92 -13.41
C THR A 162 0.94 17.42 -14.66
N GLN A 163 -0.29 16.89 -14.52
CA GLN A 163 -1.08 16.27 -15.59
C GLN A 163 -0.36 15.10 -16.29
N ASP A 164 0.56 14.42 -15.58
CA ASP A 164 1.28 13.26 -16.11
C ASP A 164 0.40 12.00 -16.04
N TYR A 165 -0.48 11.88 -17.04
CA TYR A 165 -1.37 10.74 -17.19
C TYR A 165 -0.62 9.43 -17.50
N LEU A 166 0.65 9.48 -17.93
CA LEU A 166 1.46 8.28 -18.16
C LEU A 166 2.00 7.74 -16.83
N THR A 167 2.49 8.62 -15.95
CA THR A 167 2.82 8.28 -14.55
C THR A 167 1.59 7.79 -13.79
N LEU A 168 0.42 8.44 -13.95
CA LEU A 168 -0.85 7.95 -13.42
C LEU A 168 -1.14 6.51 -13.87
N PHE A 169 -1.02 6.23 -15.17
CA PHE A 169 -1.22 4.88 -15.72
C PHE A 169 -0.21 3.88 -15.14
N TYR A 170 1.08 4.23 -15.03
CA TYR A 170 2.09 3.33 -14.48
C TYR A 170 1.86 3.02 -13.00
N THR A 171 1.49 4.01 -12.19
CA THR A 171 1.13 3.82 -10.78
C THR A 171 -0.08 2.90 -10.62
N LEU A 172 -1.16 3.15 -11.39
CA LEU A 172 -2.34 2.28 -11.37
C LEU A 172 -2.04 0.86 -11.88
N ARG A 173 -1.16 0.72 -12.88
CA ARG A 173 -0.70 -0.57 -13.40
C ARG A 173 0.12 -1.33 -12.36
N ALA A 174 1.04 -0.67 -11.65
CA ALA A 174 1.84 -1.29 -10.59
C ALA A 174 0.95 -1.76 -9.42
N TYR A 175 -0.03 -0.95 -9.01
CA TYR A 175 -1.01 -1.35 -7.99
C TYR A 175 -1.88 -2.53 -8.46
N ALA A 176 -2.37 -2.52 -9.70
CA ALA A 176 -3.13 -3.63 -10.27
C ALA A 176 -2.31 -4.94 -10.40
N ARG A 177 -1.00 -4.84 -10.65
CA ARG A 177 -0.07 -5.98 -10.63
C ARG A 177 0.06 -6.58 -9.23
N GLY A 178 0.23 -5.76 -8.19
CA GLY A 178 0.24 -6.21 -6.79
C GLY A 178 -1.07 -6.90 -6.40
N LEU A 179 -2.22 -6.27 -6.69
CA LEU A 179 -3.53 -6.89 -6.42
C LEU A 179 -3.74 -8.21 -7.17
N ARG A 180 -3.23 -8.33 -8.41
CA ARG A 180 -3.25 -9.58 -9.16
C ARG A 180 -2.39 -10.64 -8.49
N LEU A 181 -1.16 -10.31 -8.07
CA LEU A 181 -0.26 -11.22 -7.37
C LEU A 181 -0.93 -11.77 -6.11
N GLU A 182 -1.43 -10.89 -5.23
CA GLU A 182 -2.10 -11.29 -3.98
C GLU A 182 -3.33 -12.17 -4.24
N LEU A 183 -4.13 -11.84 -5.27
CA LEU A 183 -5.27 -12.67 -5.68
C LEU A 183 -4.82 -14.05 -6.18
N THR A 184 -3.75 -14.14 -6.97
CA THR A 184 -3.24 -15.45 -7.44
C THR A 184 -2.66 -16.28 -6.30
N THR A 185 -1.87 -15.68 -5.41
CA THR A 185 -1.29 -16.35 -4.24
C THR A 185 -2.39 -16.84 -3.28
N TYR A 186 -3.45 -16.06 -3.08
CA TYR A 186 -4.62 -16.47 -2.29
C TYR A 186 -5.41 -17.62 -2.91
N LEU A 187 -5.56 -17.66 -4.24
CA LEU A 187 -6.38 -18.66 -4.94
C LEU A 187 -5.65 -19.99 -5.19
N PHE A 188 -4.34 -19.95 -5.44
CA PHE A 188 -3.57 -21.12 -5.89
C PHE A 188 -2.52 -21.59 -4.88
N GLY A 189 -2.26 -20.83 -3.81
CA GLY A 189 -1.15 -21.10 -2.89
C GLY A 189 0.22 -20.83 -3.54
N GLN A 190 1.29 -21.33 -2.91
CA GLN A 190 2.67 -21.12 -3.36
C GLN A 190 3.17 -22.19 -4.38
N ASP A 191 2.28 -23.05 -4.90
CA ASP A 191 2.64 -24.25 -5.68
C ASP A 191 2.57 -24.06 -7.22
N SER A 192 2.79 -22.83 -7.73
CA SER A 192 2.78 -22.51 -9.18
C SER A 192 4.09 -21.91 -9.69
#